data_AF-A0A139HFT2-F1
#
_entry.id   AF-A0A139HFT2-F1
#
_cell.length_a   1.000
_cell.length_b   1.000
_cell.length_c   1.000
_cell.angle_alpha   90.00
_cell.angle_beta   90.00
_cell.angle_gamma   90.00
#
_symmetry.space_group_name_H-M   'P 1'
#
loop_
_entity.id
_entity.type
_entity.pdbx_description
1 polymer ?
#
loop_
_entity_poly.entity_id
_entity_poly.type
_entity_poly.pdbx_seq_one_letter_code
_entity_poly.pdbx_strand_id
1 'polypeptide(L)'
;MAHFQVTTAAELAFEGHRPLDLVQWVLDSISDDKAEQLSAWMGEFGDLVDLNDRIDDAKVKDMLQQGMSLMNDAYFQGTLDLVQLTVQPGLAAAGLYGFADGRGCGTRIVIDPHPHLEKGLVSQHVASTLLHELCHAFLKCYSCSNRWCGDDVCTAKGLVESGIGGHGLNWNILAAGVERAAKKHMEGHLYTISLCRAESSADEVEFLAVYGEAIAEQYPG
;
A
#
# COMPACT_ATOMS: atom_id res chain seq x y z
N MET A 1 5.10 -27.57 3.93
CA MET A 1 5.20 -26.88 5.24
C MET A 1 3.78 -26.60 5.70
N ALA A 2 3.45 -26.82 6.97
CA ALA A 2 2.14 -26.44 7.50
C ALA A 2 2.10 -24.91 7.62
N HIS A 3 1.23 -24.26 6.85
CA HIS A 3 0.97 -22.83 6.97
C HIS A 3 0.25 -22.60 8.30
N PHE A 4 0.85 -21.85 9.22
CA PHE A 4 0.18 -21.40 10.43
C PHE A 4 -0.81 -20.30 10.05
N GLN A 5 -2.08 -20.45 10.43
CA GLN A 5 -3.05 -19.36 10.31
C GLN A 5 -2.64 -18.26 11.27
N VAL A 6 -2.20 -17.13 10.73
CA VAL A 6 -1.96 -15.89 11.47
C VAL A 6 -3.31 -15.22 11.68
N THR A 7 -3.67 -14.91 12.92
CA THR A 7 -5.01 -14.41 13.30
C THR A 7 -4.96 -13.07 14.04
N THR A 8 -3.78 -12.57 14.38
CA THR A 8 -3.60 -11.33 15.15
C THR A 8 -2.39 -10.49 14.69
N ALA A 9 -2.43 -9.18 14.95
CA ALA A 9 -1.30 -8.27 14.70
C ALA A 9 -0.02 -8.64 15.46
N ALA A 10 -0.15 -9.31 16.61
CA ALA A 10 0.98 -9.81 17.39
C ALA A 10 1.66 -11.03 16.73
N GLU A 11 0.89 -11.86 16.02
CA GLU A 11 1.41 -13.00 15.25
C GLU A 11 2.08 -12.53 13.95
N LEU A 12 1.55 -11.46 13.31
CA LEU A 12 2.20 -10.83 12.14
C LEU A 12 3.60 -10.30 12.44
N ALA A 13 3.83 -9.80 13.65
CA ALA A 13 5.16 -9.33 14.07
C ALA A 13 6.21 -10.47 14.13
N PHE A 14 5.78 -11.72 14.32
CA PHE A 14 6.66 -12.89 14.32
C PHE A 14 6.92 -13.41 12.90
N GLU A 15 5.93 -13.33 12.01
CA GLU A 15 6.07 -13.69 10.58
C GLU A 15 6.82 -12.62 9.77
N GLY A 16 7.13 -11.46 10.35
CA GLY A 16 7.95 -10.42 9.72
C GLY A 16 9.33 -10.90 9.24
N HIS A 17 9.82 -12.06 9.71
CA HIS A 17 11.03 -12.74 9.23
C HIS A 17 10.87 -13.43 7.87
N ARG A 18 9.63 -13.58 7.39
CA ARG A 18 9.27 -14.21 6.12
C ARG A 18 8.28 -13.33 5.39
N PRO A 19 8.76 -12.32 4.65
CA PRO A 19 7.88 -11.34 4.04
C PRO A 19 6.84 -11.91 3.07
N LEU A 20 7.12 -13.05 2.42
CA LEU A 20 6.14 -13.73 1.59
C LEU A 20 4.96 -14.29 2.39
N ASP A 21 5.18 -14.77 3.61
CA ASP A 21 4.12 -15.26 4.49
C ASP A 21 3.25 -14.08 4.96
N LEU A 22 3.87 -12.94 5.24
CA LEU A 22 3.17 -11.70 5.57
C LEU A 22 2.30 -11.19 4.41
N VAL A 23 2.82 -11.23 3.18
CA VAL A 23 2.06 -10.86 1.98
C VAL A 23 0.94 -11.86 1.72
N GLN A 24 1.22 -13.17 1.80
CA GLN A 24 0.19 -14.19 1.60
C GLN A 24 -0.95 -14.05 2.61
N TRP A 25 -0.62 -13.76 3.88
CA TRP A 25 -1.63 -13.46 4.88
C TRP A 25 -2.54 -12.33 4.41
N VAL A 26 -1.98 -11.19 3.98
CA VAL A 26 -2.76 -10.06 3.46
C VAL A 26 -3.70 -10.53 2.35
N LEU A 27 -3.22 -11.33 1.40
CA LEU A 27 -4.04 -11.79 0.26
C LEU A 27 -5.18 -12.71 0.68
N ASP A 28 -4.95 -13.57 1.67
CA ASP A 28 -5.97 -14.45 2.25
C ASP A 28 -6.99 -13.68 3.11
N SER A 29 -6.61 -12.47 3.52
CA SER A 29 -7.33 -11.62 4.48
C SER A 29 -8.32 -10.67 3.84
N ILE A 30 -8.24 -10.49 2.52
CA ILE A 30 -9.01 -9.50 1.75
C ILE A 30 -10.51 -9.82 1.79
N SER A 31 -11.32 -8.81 2.09
CA SER A 31 -12.76 -8.93 2.20
C SER A 31 -13.51 -8.22 1.07
N ASP A 32 -14.44 -8.93 0.43
CA ASP A 32 -15.32 -8.39 -0.61
C ASP A 32 -16.45 -7.50 -0.03
N ASP A 33 -16.73 -7.56 1.28
CA ASP A 33 -17.87 -6.88 1.92
C ASP A 33 -17.75 -5.35 1.98
N LYS A 34 -16.56 -4.81 1.70
CA LYS A 34 -16.28 -3.36 1.67
C LYS A 34 -16.38 -2.75 0.26
N ALA A 35 -16.60 -3.55 -0.80
CA ALA A 35 -16.59 -3.06 -2.18
C ALA A 35 -17.59 -1.92 -2.42
N GLU A 36 -18.86 -2.09 -2.00
CA GLU A 36 -19.90 -1.07 -2.16
C GLU A 36 -19.58 0.21 -1.38
N GLN A 37 -19.05 0.09 -0.16
CA GLN A 37 -18.66 1.24 0.68
C GLN A 37 -17.50 2.01 0.07
N LEU A 38 -16.49 1.31 -0.46
CA LEU A 38 -15.37 1.91 -1.15
C LEU A 38 -15.82 2.65 -2.41
N SER A 39 -16.70 2.05 -3.22
CA SER A 39 -17.23 2.73 -4.41
C SER A 39 -18.06 3.97 -4.05
N ALA A 40 -18.89 3.89 -3.01
CA ALA A 40 -19.68 5.03 -2.54
C ALA A 40 -18.77 6.18 -2.08
N TRP A 41 -17.76 5.86 -1.25
CA TRP A 41 -16.76 6.81 -0.79
C TRP A 41 -16.01 7.48 -1.96
N MET A 42 -15.60 6.72 -2.98
CA MET A 42 -14.91 7.28 -4.17
C MET A 42 -15.79 8.27 -4.94
N GLY A 43 -17.10 8.01 -5.04
CA GLY A 43 -18.07 8.92 -5.64
C GLY A 43 -18.19 10.22 -4.83
N GLU A 44 -18.46 10.10 -3.53
CA GLU A 44 -18.60 11.25 -2.62
C GLU A 44 -17.33 12.11 -2.55
N PHE A 45 -16.15 11.48 -2.54
CA PHE A 45 -14.88 12.19 -2.56
C PHE A 45 -14.66 12.91 -3.89
N GLY A 46 -14.99 12.27 -5.01
CA GLY A 46 -14.92 12.88 -6.35
C GLY A 46 -15.78 14.14 -6.43
N ASP A 47 -17.03 14.07 -5.97
CA ASP A 47 -17.95 15.20 -5.93
C ASP A 47 -17.43 16.32 -5.02
N LEU A 48 -16.81 15.97 -3.89
CA LEU A 48 -16.24 16.95 -2.97
C LEU A 48 -15.09 17.75 -3.61
N VAL A 49 -14.25 17.10 -4.42
CA VAL A 49 -13.09 17.76 -5.05
C VAL A 49 -13.47 18.50 -6.34
N ASP A 50 -14.50 18.06 -7.08
CA ASP A 50 -14.93 18.70 -8.33
C ASP A 50 -15.76 20.00 -8.11
N LEU A 51 -16.42 20.15 -6.94
CA LEU A 51 -17.38 21.23 -6.67
C LEU A 51 -16.76 22.57 -6.17
N ASN A 52 -15.81 23.17 -6.90
CA ASN A 52 -15.52 24.63 -6.97
C ASN A 52 -14.15 25.19 -6.51
N ASP A 53 -12.99 24.54 -6.66
CA ASP A 53 -11.69 25.17 -6.29
C ASP A 53 -11.65 25.76 -4.84
N ARG A 54 -12.61 25.35 -4.00
CA ARG A 54 -12.91 25.86 -2.65
C ARG A 54 -13.11 24.65 -1.77
N ILE A 55 -12.02 23.94 -1.60
CA ILE A 55 -12.01 22.71 -0.85
C ILE A 55 -11.95 23.08 0.62
N ASP A 56 -12.87 22.52 1.40
CA ASP A 56 -12.80 22.59 2.86
C ASP A 56 -11.77 21.55 3.32
N ASP A 57 -10.58 22.01 3.69
CA ASP A 57 -9.46 21.17 4.13
C ASP A 57 -9.86 20.20 5.26
N ALA A 58 -10.77 20.61 6.16
CA ALA A 58 -11.23 19.76 7.25
C ALA A 58 -12.10 18.62 6.71
N LYS A 59 -13.06 18.94 5.84
CA LYS A 59 -13.95 17.92 5.23
C LYS A 59 -13.18 16.95 4.34
N VAL A 60 -12.19 17.43 3.58
CA VAL A 60 -11.33 16.56 2.78
C VAL A 60 -10.48 15.67 3.65
N LYS A 61 -9.90 16.20 4.73
CA LYS A 61 -9.16 15.37 5.69
C LYS A 61 -10.03 14.28 6.28
N ASP A 62 -11.26 14.60 6.69
CA ASP A 62 -12.20 13.62 7.25
C ASP A 62 -12.56 12.53 6.22
N MET A 63 -12.83 12.92 4.96
CA MET A 63 -13.09 11.96 3.88
C MET A 63 -11.88 11.08 3.58
N LEU A 64 -10.67 11.64 3.58
CA LEU A 64 -9.44 10.87 3.37
C LEU A 64 -9.21 9.87 4.50
N GLN A 65 -9.48 10.26 5.75
CA GLN A 65 -9.37 9.36 6.91
C GLN A 65 -10.38 8.21 6.83
N GLN A 66 -11.61 8.49 6.38
CA GLN A 66 -12.62 7.46 6.12
C GLN A 66 -12.17 6.49 5.02
N GLY A 67 -11.65 7.01 3.90
CA GLY A 67 -11.12 6.21 2.80
C GLY A 67 -9.97 5.30 3.25
N MET A 68 -9.03 5.85 4.02
CA MET A 68 -7.93 5.08 4.60
C MET A 68 -8.45 3.95 5.50
N SER A 69 -9.43 4.22 6.37
CA SER A 69 -10.03 3.21 7.25
C SER A 69 -10.73 2.11 6.45
N LEU A 70 -11.52 2.46 5.42
CA LEU A 70 -12.17 1.48 4.56
C LEU A 70 -11.17 0.58 3.81
N MET A 71 -10.07 1.15 3.32
CA MET A 71 -9.02 0.38 2.65
C MET A 71 -8.22 -0.48 3.63
N ASN A 72 -7.94 0.02 4.83
CA ASN A 72 -7.29 -0.74 5.89
C ASN A 72 -8.14 -1.96 6.27
N ASP A 73 -9.45 -1.79 6.44
CA ASP A 73 -10.38 -2.88 6.69
C ASP A 73 -10.42 -3.89 5.54
N ALA A 74 -10.57 -3.39 4.30
CA ALA A 74 -10.78 -4.24 3.12
C ALA A 74 -9.56 -5.06 2.74
N TYR A 75 -8.36 -4.48 2.88
CA TYR A 75 -7.12 -5.04 2.32
C TYR A 75 -6.08 -5.38 3.39
N PHE A 76 -6.22 -4.93 4.63
CA PHE A 76 -5.23 -5.14 5.70
C PHE A 76 -5.85 -5.55 7.05
N GLN A 77 -7.13 -5.92 7.07
CA GLN A 77 -7.91 -6.30 8.26
C GLN A 77 -7.80 -5.34 9.45
N GLY A 78 -7.76 -4.04 9.20
CA GLY A 78 -7.69 -3.04 10.28
C GLY A 78 -6.32 -2.93 10.94
N THR A 79 -5.31 -3.70 10.50
CA THR A 79 -3.99 -3.74 11.17
C THR A 79 -3.22 -2.40 11.13
N LEU A 80 -3.67 -1.43 10.34
CA LEU A 80 -3.06 -0.09 10.23
C LEU A 80 -3.83 1.01 10.97
N ASP A 81 -4.72 0.69 11.92
CA ASP A 81 -5.53 1.68 12.65
C ASP A 81 -4.71 2.72 13.44
N LEU A 82 -3.47 2.39 13.79
CA LEU A 82 -2.55 3.29 14.49
C LEU A 82 -1.72 4.17 13.54
N VAL A 83 -1.74 3.90 12.22
CA VAL A 83 -1.02 4.69 11.23
C VAL A 83 -1.77 6.02 11.04
N GLN A 84 -1.06 7.12 11.21
CA GLN A 84 -1.66 8.45 11.11
C GLN A 84 -1.71 8.93 9.66
N LEU A 85 -2.81 9.59 9.27
CA LEU A 85 -2.91 10.29 8.00
C LEU A 85 -2.69 11.79 8.16
N THR A 86 -1.77 12.34 7.38
CA THR A 86 -1.52 13.77 7.29
C THR A 86 -1.81 14.26 5.89
N VAL A 87 -2.50 15.40 5.79
CA VAL A 87 -2.80 16.07 4.52
C VAL A 87 -1.77 17.16 4.31
N GLN A 88 -1.06 17.13 3.18
CA GLN A 88 -0.06 18.14 2.83
C GLN A 88 -0.27 18.57 1.38
N PRO A 89 -0.93 19.71 1.13
CA PRO A 89 -1.07 20.24 -0.22
C PRO A 89 0.27 20.62 -0.85
N GLY A 90 0.39 20.42 -2.16
CA GLY A 90 1.54 20.88 -2.95
C GLY A 90 2.73 19.92 -2.98
N LEU A 91 2.56 18.65 -2.58
CA LEU A 91 3.58 17.62 -2.82
C LEU A 91 3.82 17.42 -4.32
N ALA A 92 2.80 17.66 -5.15
CA ALA A 92 2.92 17.55 -6.60
C ALA A 92 4.05 18.44 -7.17
N ALA A 93 4.34 19.58 -6.53
CA ALA A 93 5.46 20.45 -6.92
C ALA A 93 6.84 19.79 -6.73
N ALA A 94 6.93 18.79 -5.85
CA ALA A 94 8.11 17.95 -5.64
C ALA A 94 8.03 16.62 -6.43
N GLY A 95 7.02 16.44 -7.29
CA GLY A 95 6.80 15.21 -8.03
C GLY A 95 6.25 14.05 -7.18
N LEU A 96 5.64 14.33 -6.03
CA LEU A 96 5.05 13.34 -5.14
C LEU A 96 3.55 13.58 -5.01
N TYR A 97 2.77 12.51 -4.84
CA TYR A 97 1.34 12.60 -4.52
C TYR A 97 1.03 12.07 -3.12
N GLY A 98 1.97 11.29 -2.57
CA GLY A 98 1.94 10.76 -1.22
C GLY A 98 3.28 10.15 -0.86
N PHE A 99 3.46 9.86 0.43
CA PHE A 99 4.53 9.01 0.93
C PHE A 99 4.19 8.48 2.32
N ALA A 100 4.64 7.27 2.64
CA ALA A 100 4.68 6.75 4.00
C ALA A 100 6.08 6.97 4.61
N ASP A 101 6.15 7.56 5.80
CA ASP A 101 7.40 7.70 6.57
C ASP A 101 7.26 7.09 7.98
N GLY A 102 8.33 7.17 8.76
CA GLY A 102 8.40 6.51 10.06
C GLY A 102 8.61 5.00 9.97
N ARG A 103 8.47 4.33 11.13
CA ARG A 103 8.62 2.87 11.31
C ARG A 103 7.78 2.38 12.50
N GLY A 104 7.33 1.13 12.43
CA GLY A 104 6.57 0.50 13.53
C GLY A 104 5.32 1.31 13.89
N CYS A 105 5.12 1.57 15.18
CA CYS A 105 4.01 2.40 15.67
C CYS A 105 4.14 3.90 15.36
N GLY A 106 5.30 4.34 14.87
CA GLY A 106 5.54 5.73 14.44
C GLY A 106 5.33 5.96 12.95
N THR A 107 4.84 4.96 12.22
CA THR A 107 4.55 5.07 10.79
C THR A 107 3.37 6.02 10.57
N ARG A 108 3.48 6.89 9.57
CA ARG A 108 2.40 7.77 9.11
C ARG A 108 2.41 7.86 7.59
N ILE A 109 1.26 8.20 7.04
CA ILE A 109 1.02 8.44 5.62
C ILE A 109 0.78 9.94 5.43
N VAL A 110 1.43 10.52 4.45
CA VAL A 110 1.23 11.90 4.01
C VAL A 110 0.68 11.88 2.59
N ILE A 111 -0.39 12.61 2.32
CA ILE A 111 -1.07 12.64 1.01
C ILE A 111 -1.29 14.08 0.56
N ASP A 112 -1.10 14.32 -0.73
CA ASP A 112 -1.59 15.52 -1.40
C ASP A 112 -3.06 15.32 -1.76
N PRO A 113 -3.98 16.07 -1.13
CA PRO A 113 -5.39 15.93 -1.44
C PRO A 113 -5.76 16.50 -2.82
N HIS A 114 -4.87 17.27 -3.46
CA HIS A 114 -5.15 18.04 -4.66
C HIS A 114 -4.11 17.77 -5.75
N PRO A 115 -4.05 16.53 -6.27
CA PRO A 115 -3.22 16.25 -7.42
C PRO A 115 -3.74 17.08 -8.61
N HIS A 116 -2.86 17.82 -9.28
CA HIS A 116 -3.21 18.61 -10.46
C HIS A 116 -3.52 17.69 -11.65
N LEU A 117 -4.72 17.13 -11.69
CA LEU A 117 -5.18 16.14 -12.68
C LEU A 117 -6.39 16.64 -13.47
N GLU A 118 -6.66 15.99 -14.60
CA GLU A 118 -7.88 16.21 -15.37
C GLU A 118 -9.13 15.87 -14.53
N LYS A 119 -10.21 16.65 -14.74
CA LYS A 119 -11.46 16.50 -14.00
C LYS A 119 -12.02 15.08 -14.11
N GLY A 120 -12.50 14.54 -12.98
CA GLY A 120 -13.10 13.21 -12.90
C GLY A 120 -12.15 12.07 -12.52
N LEU A 121 -10.82 12.29 -12.52
CA LEU A 121 -9.83 11.27 -12.14
C LEU A 121 -9.28 11.42 -10.72
N VAL A 122 -9.66 12.48 -10.01
CA VAL A 122 -9.06 12.81 -8.71
C VAL A 122 -9.34 11.74 -7.66
N SER A 123 -10.57 11.24 -7.53
CA SER A 123 -10.89 10.20 -6.55
C SER A 123 -10.17 8.89 -6.83
N GLN A 124 -10.07 8.49 -8.11
CA GLN A 124 -9.30 7.34 -8.54
C GLN A 124 -7.81 7.49 -8.20
N HIS A 125 -7.23 8.65 -8.50
CA HIS A 125 -5.83 8.90 -8.20
C HIS A 125 -5.55 8.91 -6.70
N VAL A 126 -6.34 9.65 -5.92
CA VAL A 126 -6.20 9.71 -4.46
C VAL A 126 -6.38 8.32 -3.85
N ALA A 127 -7.35 7.54 -4.32
CA ALA A 127 -7.53 6.17 -3.86
C ALA A 127 -6.32 5.29 -4.18
N SER A 128 -5.77 5.42 -5.39
CA SER A 128 -4.57 4.71 -5.80
C SER A 128 -3.35 5.07 -4.94
N THR A 129 -3.14 6.36 -4.71
CA THR A 129 -2.05 6.87 -3.88
C THR A 129 -2.20 6.42 -2.43
N LEU A 130 -3.40 6.51 -1.85
CA LEU A 130 -3.65 6.00 -0.49
C LEU A 130 -3.33 4.51 -0.37
N LEU A 131 -3.80 3.70 -1.31
CA LEU A 131 -3.58 2.26 -1.28
C LEU A 131 -2.10 1.90 -1.52
N HIS A 132 -1.39 2.66 -2.36
CA HIS A 132 0.06 2.57 -2.55
C HIS A 132 0.80 2.83 -1.23
N GLU A 133 0.46 3.91 -0.53
CA GLU A 133 1.11 4.26 0.74
C GLU A 133 0.72 3.33 1.89
N LEU A 134 -0.48 2.73 1.87
CA LEU A 134 -0.86 1.68 2.82
C LEU A 134 0.01 0.42 2.67
N CYS A 135 0.38 0.05 1.44
CA CYS A 135 1.33 -1.05 1.21
C CYS A 135 2.69 -0.74 1.85
N HIS A 136 3.20 0.48 1.67
CA HIS A 136 4.44 0.92 2.33
C HIS A 136 4.31 0.92 3.85
N ALA A 137 3.20 1.46 4.37
CA ALA A 137 2.96 1.52 5.80
C ALA A 137 2.90 0.13 6.44
N PHE A 138 2.21 -0.81 5.79
CA PHE A 138 2.13 -2.20 6.23
C PHE A 138 3.52 -2.85 6.33
N LEU A 139 4.33 -2.73 5.28
CA LEU A 139 5.69 -3.27 5.31
C LEU A 139 6.57 -2.57 6.36
N LYS A 140 6.42 -1.25 6.56
CA LYS A 140 7.13 -0.49 7.61
C LYS A 140 6.72 -0.89 9.03
N CYS A 141 5.47 -1.32 9.22
CA CYS A 141 4.95 -1.78 10.50
C CYS A 141 5.34 -3.23 10.80
N TYR A 142 5.30 -4.12 9.80
CA TYR A 142 5.30 -5.57 10.04
C TYR A 142 6.46 -6.36 9.42
N SER A 143 7.25 -5.79 8.50
CA SER A 143 8.46 -6.49 8.00
C SER A 143 9.64 -6.40 8.99
N CYS A 144 10.37 -7.51 9.21
CA CYS A 144 11.63 -7.52 9.96
C CYS A 144 12.85 -7.24 9.06
N SER A 145 12.65 -6.91 7.79
CA SER A 145 13.61 -6.12 6.98
C SER A 145 13.99 -4.77 7.65
N ASN A 146 13.36 -4.45 8.78
CA ASN A 146 13.68 -3.36 9.70
C ASN A 146 14.82 -3.70 10.68
N ARG A 147 15.74 -2.75 10.83
CA ARG A 147 16.93 -2.69 11.73
C ARG A 147 16.71 -3.04 13.23
N TRP A 148 15.47 -3.33 13.66
CA TRP A 148 15.07 -3.51 15.06
C TRP A 148 15.02 -4.97 15.53
N CYS A 149 14.82 -5.94 14.64
CA CYS A 149 14.90 -7.35 15.06
C CYS A 149 16.35 -7.77 15.39
N GLY A 150 17.35 -6.93 15.06
CA GLY A 150 18.75 -7.12 15.44
C GLY A 150 19.42 -8.32 14.77
N ASP A 151 18.71 -9.00 13.86
CA ASP A 151 19.20 -10.14 13.11
C ASP A 151 19.93 -9.64 11.85
N ASP A 152 21.22 -9.96 11.79
CA ASP A 152 22.10 -9.63 10.66
C ASP A 152 21.56 -10.23 9.34
N VAL A 153 20.86 -11.38 9.41
CA VAL A 153 20.24 -12.03 8.25
C VAL A 153 19.10 -11.18 7.68
N CYS A 154 18.33 -10.52 8.54
CA CYS A 154 17.20 -9.68 8.12
C CYS A 154 17.69 -8.31 7.61
N THR A 155 18.75 -7.78 8.22
CA THR A 155 19.39 -6.52 7.78
C THR A 155 20.06 -6.69 6.41
N ALA A 156 20.68 -7.84 6.14
CA ALA A 156 21.33 -8.14 4.86
C ALA A 156 20.35 -8.26 3.68
N LYS A 157 19.08 -8.61 3.93
CA LYS A 157 18.04 -8.74 2.90
C LYS A 157 17.27 -7.45 2.64
N GLY A 158 17.43 -6.43 3.50
CA GLY A 158 16.62 -5.22 3.47
C GLY A 158 16.62 -4.46 2.14
N LEU A 159 17.75 -4.43 1.43
CA LEU A 159 17.85 -3.74 0.13
C LEU A 159 17.03 -4.43 -0.97
N VAL A 160 16.95 -5.75 -0.96
CA VAL A 160 16.23 -6.53 -1.97
C VAL A 160 14.75 -6.56 -1.66
N GLU A 161 14.45 -6.84 -0.40
CA GLU A 161 13.10 -7.01 0.10
C GLU A 161 12.32 -5.70 0.12
N SER A 162 13.01 -4.59 0.45
CA SER A 162 12.42 -3.25 0.47
C SER A 162 12.70 -2.45 -0.80
N GLY A 163 13.71 -2.78 -1.61
CA GLY A 163 14.03 -2.06 -2.86
C GLY A 163 14.54 -0.64 -2.65
N ILE A 164 14.98 0.00 -3.73
CA ILE A 164 15.36 1.42 -3.71
C ILE A 164 14.09 2.25 -3.78
N GLY A 165 13.83 3.06 -2.75
CA GLY A 165 12.60 3.86 -2.66
C GLY A 165 11.40 3.14 -2.03
N GLY A 166 11.55 1.86 -1.63
CA GLY A 166 10.50 1.10 -0.95
C GLY A 166 9.74 0.10 -1.84
N HIS A 167 10.13 -0.04 -3.12
CA HIS A 167 9.43 -0.85 -4.13
C HIS A 167 10.11 -2.20 -4.41
N GLY A 168 10.72 -2.82 -3.41
CA GLY A 168 11.38 -4.12 -3.55
C GLY A 168 10.44 -5.30 -3.80
N LEU A 169 10.96 -6.52 -3.72
CA LEU A 169 10.20 -7.74 -4.00
C LEU A 169 8.89 -7.81 -3.18
N ASN A 170 8.96 -7.52 -1.88
CA ASN A 170 7.81 -7.67 -0.99
C ASN A 170 6.71 -6.67 -1.34
N TRP A 171 7.11 -5.44 -1.63
CA TRP A 171 6.20 -4.39 -2.04
C TRP A 171 5.52 -4.76 -3.36
N ASN A 172 6.28 -5.26 -4.34
CA ASN A 172 5.72 -5.65 -5.63
C ASN A 172 4.68 -6.78 -5.53
N ILE A 173 4.95 -7.82 -4.73
CA ILE A 173 4.02 -8.94 -4.54
C ILE A 173 2.77 -8.45 -3.78
N LEU A 174 2.96 -7.68 -2.70
CA LEU A 174 1.86 -7.09 -1.94
C LEU A 174 0.97 -6.22 -2.83
N ALA A 175 1.58 -5.25 -3.51
CA ALA A 175 0.91 -4.33 -4.41
C ALA A 175 0.17 -5.11 -5.52
N ALA A 176 0.77 -6.15 -6.09
CA ALA A 176 0.11 -6.94 -7.14
C ALA A 176 -1.18 -7.61 -6.66
N GLY A 177 -1.16 -8.18 -5.46
CA GLY A 177 -2.33 -8.85 -4.91
C GLY A 177 -3.40 -7.87 -4.43
N VAL A 178 -3.01 -6.78 -3.77
CA VAL A 178 -3.91 -5.68 -3.39
C VAL A 178 -4.53 -5.03 -4.62
N GLU A 179 -3.76 -4.75 -5.67
CA GLU A 179 -4.25 -4.20 -6.94
C GLU A 179 -5.24 -5.13 -7.63
N ARG A 180 -4.97 -6.45 -7.66
CA ARG A 180 -5.90 -7.44 -8.22
C ARG A 180 -7.23 -7.46 -7.45
N ALA A 181 -7.18 -7.43 -6.12
CA ALA A 181 -8.37 -7.38 -5.29
C ALA A 181 -9.15 -6.08 -5.48
N ALA A 182 -8.46 -4.94 -5.44
CA ALA A 182 -9.06 -3.64 -5.68
C ALA A 182 -9.72 -3.57 -7.06
N LYS A 183 -9.08 -4.12 -8.09
CA LYS A 183 -9.69 -4.24 -9.42
C LYS A 183 -10.99 -5.04 -9.39
N LYS A 184 -11.02 -6.19 -8.72
CA LYS A 184 -12.23 -7.01 -8.56
C LYS A 184 -13.34 -6.25 -7.81
N HIS A 185 -13.02 -5.53 -6.73
CA HIS A 185 -14.01 -4.72 -6.00
C HIS A 185 -14.57 -3.58 -6.86
N MET A 186 -13.77 -3.07 -7.78
CA MET A 186 -14.15 -1.98 -8.69
C MET A 186 -14.69 -2.48 -10.04
N GLU A 187 -14.71 -3.80 -10.28
CA GLU A 187 -15.26 -4.39 -11.52
C GLU A 187 -16.78 -4.16 -11.55
N GLY A 188 -17.21 -3.19 -12.37
CA GLY A 188 -18.60 -2.72 -12.45
C GLY A 188 -18.74 -1.22 -12.15
N HIS A 189 -17.70 -0.62 -11.58
CA HIS A 189 -17.56 0.81 -11.34
C HIS A 189 -16.60 1.42 -12.39
N LEU A 190 -16.76 2.71 -12.73
CA LEU A 190 -15.96 3.39 -13.75
C LEU A 190 -14.49 3.66 -13.34
N TYR A 191 -14.00 3.00 -12.28
CA TYR A 191 -12.71 3.26 -11.66
C TYR A 191 -11.71 2.13 -11.92
N THR A 192 -10.45 2.47 -12.15
CA THR A 192 -9.35 1.48 -12.22
C THR A 192 -8.24 1.89 -11.27
N ILE A 193 -8.00 1.11 -10.22
CA ILE A 193 -6.87 1.36 -9.31
C ILE A 193 -5.61 0.74 -9.92
N SER A 194 -4.55 1.53 -10.01
CA SER A 194 -3.24 1.13 -10.53
C SER A 194 -2.17 1.60 -9.57
N LEU A 195 -1.48 0.67 -8.91
CA LEU A 195 -0.44 1.00 -7.93
C LEU A 195 0.90 1.36 -8.58
N CYS A 196 0.95 1.48 -9.91
CA CYS A 196 2.10 1.90 -10.73
C CYS A 196 3.35 0.99 -10.57
N ARG A 197 3.14 -0.32 -10.48
CA ARG A 197 4.21 -1.33 -10.35
C ARG A 197 5.24 -1.31 -11.50
N ALA A 198 4.81 -0.97 -12.71
CA ALA A 198 5.69 -0.95 -13.89
C ALA A 198 6.57 0.31 -13.99
N GLU A 199 6.17 1.41 -13.36
CA GLU A 199 6.97 2.66 -13.32
C GLU A 199 8.00 2.64 -12.18
N SER A 200 7.88 1.68 -11.26
CA SER A 200 8.78 1.40 -10.15
C SER A 200 9.78 0.27 -10.45
N SER A 201 9.79 -0.26 -11.68
CA SER A 201 10.55 -1.46 -12.10
C SER A 201 12.06 -1.28 -12.29
N ALA A 202 12.65 -0.15 -11.87
CA ALA A 202 14.12 -0.04 -11.78
C ALA A 202 14.70 -1.17 -10.91
N ASP A 203 13.92 -1.63 -9.93
CA ASP A 203 14.24 -2.73 -9.01
C ASP A 203 14.13 -4.13 -9.66
N GLU A 204 13.42 -4.33 -10.78
CA GLU A 204 13.25 -5.67 -11.40
C GLU A 204 14.55 -6.15 -12.09
N VAL A 205 15.28 -5.24 -12.73
CA VAL A 205 16.60 -5.51 -13.31
C VAL A 205 17.62 -5.84 -12.21
N GLU A 206 17.55 -5.14 -11.08
CA GLU A 206 18.44 -5.36 -9.93
C GLU A 206 18.07 -6.64 -9.17
N PHE A 207 16.78 -6.93 -9.03
CA PHE A 207 16.25 -8.17 -8.49
C PHE A 207 16.73 -9.40 -9.28
N LEU A 208 16.63 -9.36 -10.61
CA LEU A 208 17.15 -10.42 -11.49
C LEU A 208 18.68 -10.49 -11.44
N ALA A 209 19.39 -9.38 -11.24
CA ALA A 209 20.84 -9.38 -11.08
C ALA A 209 21.31 -10.06 -9.79
N VAL A 210 20.53 -9.99 -8.70
CA VAL A 210 20.89 -10.59 -7.41
C VAL A 210 20.35 -12.02 -7.25
N TYR A 211 19.16 -12.33 -7.77
CA TYR A 211 18.48 -13.61 -7.55
C TYR A 211 18.17 -14.42 -8.81
N GLY A 212 18.55 -13.93 -9.99
CA GLY A 212 18.27 -14.63 -11.24
C GLY A 212 18.75 -16.07 -11.23
N GLU A 213 19.93 -16.32 -10.65
CA GLU A 213 20.49 -17.67 -10.50
C GLU A 213 19.71 -18.54 -9.49
N ALA A 214 19.40 -18.01 -8.30
CA ALA A 214 18.67 -18.75 -7.27
C ALA A 214 17.22 -19.09 -7.71
N ILE A 215 16.58 -18.20 -8.45
CA ILE A 215 15.23 -18.41 -9.01
C ILE A 215 15.27 -19.47 -10.12
N ALA A 216 16.28 -19.42 -11.00
CA ALA A 216 16.46 -20.40 -12.06
C ALA A 216 16.74 -21.82 -11.53
N GLU A 217 17.44 -21.95 -10.40
CA GLU A 217 17.68 -23.23 -9.73
C GLU A 217 16.42 -23.80 -9.06
N GLN A 218 15.57 -22.95 -8.48
CA GLN A 218 14.37 -23.39 -7.76
C GLN A 218 13.18 -23.70 -8.67
N TYR A 219 13.13 -23.08 -9.85
CA TYR A 219 12.04 -23.23 -10.82
C TYR A 219 12.58 -23.44 -12.24
N PRO A 220 13.24 -24.58 -12.54
CA PRO A 220 13.67 -24.88 -13.90
C PRO A 220 12.42 -25.09 -14.78
N GLY A 221 12.37 -24.35 -15.90
CA GLY A 221 11.30 -24.44 -16.90
C GLY A 221 11.23 -25.77 -17.63
#